data_AF-A0A951I0H6-F1
#
_entry.id   AF-A0A951I0H6-F1
#
_cell.length_a   1.000
_cell.length_b   1.000
_cell.length_c   1.000
_cell.angle_alpha   90.00
_cell.angle_beta   90.00
_cell.angle_gamma   90.00
#
_symmetry.space_group_name_H-M   'P 1'
#
loop_
_entity.id
_entity.type
_entity.pdbx_description
1 polymer ?
#
loop_
_entity_poly.entity_id
_entity_poly.type
_entity_poly.pdbx_seq_one_letter_code
_entity_poly.pdbx_strand_id
1 'polypeptide(L)'
;MKAYIISFYQQEISDDELSAFLKTRSAVLNLMQILPNTIFIVSDRNASDLAGLVEKKFPKAFFMIAEYLPHNSDGALTVEMWDFLNKPKRSRKVDNKVRRKRIAPKSKSAAERK
;
A
#
# COMPACT_ATOMS: atom_id res chain seq x y z
N MET A 1 13.58 -0.09 -7.02
CA MET A 1 12.42 -0.49 -6.18
C MET A 1 12.23 -1.97 -6.34
N LYS A 2 11.90 -2.66 -5.24
CA LYS A 2 11.75 -4.11 -5.21
C LYS A 2 10.43 -4.45 -4.54
N ALA A 3 9.84 -5.57 -4.91
CA ALA A 3 8.70 -6.12 -4.22
C ALA A 3 9.18 -7.03 -3.08
N TYR A 4 8.45 -7.06 -1.98
CA TYR A 4 8.70 -7.94 -0.85
C TYR A 4 7.40 -8.61 -0.42
N ILE A 5 7.55 -9.83 0.07
CA ILE A 5 6.49 -10.60 0.70
C ILE A 5 6.76 -10.60 2.20
N ILE A 6 5.79 -10.14 2.98
CA ILE A 6 5.80 -10.21 4.43
C ILE A 6 4.82 -11.29 4.83
N SER A 7 5.29 -12.35 5.49
CA SER A 7 4.44 -13.37 6.11
C SER A 7 4.59 -13.25 7.63
N PHE A 8 3.49 -13.34 8.37
CA PHE A 8 3.48 -13.07 9.81
C PHE A 8 2.48 -13.95 10.56
N TYR A 9 2.66 -14.08 11.87
CA TYR A 9 1.80 -14.90 12.71
C TYR A 9 0.59 -14.11 13.23
N GLN A 10 -0.60 -14.50 12.78
CA GLN A 10 -1.85 -13.75 12.98
C GLN A 10 -2.30 -13.62 14.44
N GLN A 11 -1.82 -14.49 15.33
CA GLN A 11 -2.15 -14.42 16.75
C GLN A 11 -1.46 -13.25 17.46
N GLU A 12 -0.43 -12.68 16.83
CA GLU A 12 0.40 -11.63 17.43
C GLU A 12 0.25 -10.28 16.74
N ILE A 13 0.06 -10.28 15.41
CA ILE A 13 -0.24 -9.07 14.63
C ILE A 13 -1.42 -9.36 13.72
N SER A 14 -2.41 -8.47 13.74
CA SER A 14 -3.50 -8.53 12.76
C SER A 14 -3.09 -7.94 11.41
N ASP A 15 -3.69 -8.47 10.36
CA ASP A 15 -3.66 -7.98 8.99
C ASP A 15 -3.81 -6.44 8.91
N ASP A 16 -4.84 -5.91 9.56
CA ASP A 16 -5.14 -4.47 9.56
C ASP A 16 -4.12 -3.64 10.32
N GLU A 17 -3.64 -4.14 11.46
CA GLU A 17 -2.66 -3.44 12.28
C GLU A 17 -1.30 -3.31 11.55
N LEU A 18 -0.82 -4.40 10.95
CA LEU A 18 0.42 -4.38 10.18
C LEU A 18 0.29 -3.48 8.95
N SER A 19 -0.81 -3.61 8.21
CA SER A 19 -1.10 -2.78 7.03
C SER A 19 -1.18 -1.29 7.37
N ALA A 20 -1.88 -0.93 8.44
CA ALA A 20 -1.99 0.45 8.91
C ALA A 20 -0.61 0.98 9.32
N PHE A 21 0.19 0.20 10.04
CA PHE A 21 1.55 0.58 10.41
C PHE A 21 2.42 0.83 9.17
N LEU A 22 2.46 -0.11 8.22
CA LEU A 22 3.28 -0.03 7.01
C LEU A 22 2.90 1.18 6.13
N LYS A 23 1.61 1.50 6.00
CA LYS A 23 1.12 2.68 5.25
C LYS A 23 1.66 4.02 5.77
N THR A 24 2.07 4.10 7.04
CA THR A 24 2.66 5.32 7.62
C THR A 24 4.15 5.48 7.35
N ARG A 25 4.83 4.44 6.84
CA ARG A 25 6.29 4.45 6.68
C ARG A 25 6.67 4.91 5.28
N SER A 26 7.54 5.91 5.20
CA SER A 26 8.07 6.42 3.92
C SER A 26 8.86 5.36 3.13
N ALA A 27 9.40 4.35 3.83
CA ALA A 27 10.07 3.21 3.23
C ALA A 27 9.11 2.28 2.46
N VAL A 28 7.81 2.30 2.76
CA VAL A 28 6.79 1.51 2.06
C VAL A 28 6.16 2.39 0.99
N LEU A 29 6.54 2.12 -0.26
CA LEU A 29 6.17 2.93 -1.43
C LEU A 29 4.80 2.54 -1.98
N ASN A 30 4.43 1.28 -1.80
CA ASN A 30 3.13 0.71 -2.19
C ASN A 30 2.87 -0.55 -1.35
N LEU A 31 1.61 -0.91 -1.21
CA LEU A 31 1.19 -2.05 -0.40
C LEU A 31 -0.04 -2.70 -1.01
N MET A 32 -0.08 -4.02 -0.99
CA MET A 32 -1.23 -4.84 -1.35
C MET A 32 -1.43 -5.91 -0.27
N GLN A 33 -2.65 -5.96 0.26
CA GLN A 33 -3.07 -6.88 1.31
C GLN A 33 -4.35 -7.55 0.80
N ILE A 34 -4.20 -8.78 0.33
CA ILE A 34 -5.31 -9.57 -0.24
C ILE A 34 -5.29 -10.99 0.31
N LEU A 35 -4.11 -11.53 0.63
CA LEU A 35 -3.95 -12.85 1.22
C LEU A 35 -3.94 -12.75 2.75
N PRO A 36 -4.51 -13.73 3.47
CA PRO A 36 -4.42 -13.76 4.92
C PRO A 36 -2.96 -13.93 5.35
N ASN A 37 -2.57 -13.22 6.41
CA ASN A 37 -1.25 -13.36 7.06
C ASN A 37 -0.07 -13.06 6.13
N THR A 38 -0.36 -12.33 5.04
CA THR A 38 0.60 -12.02 3.99
C THR A 38 0.33 -10.64 3.40
N ILE A 39 1.34 -9.79 3.41
CA ILE A 39 1.29 -8.46 2.80
C ILE A 39 2.39 -8.36 1.76
N PHE A 40 2.04 -7.89 0.56
CA PHE A 40 3.01 -7.49 -0.46
C PHE A 40 3.31 -6.00 -0.31
N ILE A 41 4.59 -5.65 -0.35
CA ILE A 41 5.01 -4.25 -0.33
C ILE A 41 6.00 -3.94 -1.44
N VAL A 42 6.08 -2.68 -1.82
CA VAL A 42 7.16 -2.14 -2.66
C VAL A 42 8.02 -1.21 -1.81
N SER A 43 9.34 -1.39 -1.87
CA SER A 43 10.30 -0.56 -1.14
C SER A 43 11.58 -0.30 -1.94
N ASP A 44 12.32 0.74 -1.55
CA ASP A 44 13.70 1.01 -1.94
C ASP A 44 14.72 0.49 -0.92
N ARG A 45 14.26 0.07 0.27
CA ARG A 45 15.06 -0.54 1.32
C ARG A 45 15.28 -2.03 1.06
N ASN A 46 16.25 -2.62 1.76
CA ASN A 46 16.49 -4.07 1.76
C ASN A 46 15.59 -4.77 2.80
N ALA A 47 15.54 -6.11 2.76
CA ALA A 47 14.72 -6.90 3.69
C ALA A 47 15.10 -6.71 5.17
N SER A 48 16.39 -6.54 5.48
CA SER A 48 16.89 -6.33 6.84
C SER A 48 16.41 -5.00 7.43
N ASP A 49 16.45 -3.93 6.66
CA ASP A 49 15.94 -2.61 7.05
C ASP A 49 14.44 -2.66 7.34
N LEU A 50 13.69 -3.36 6.48
CA LEU A 50 12.25 -3.55 6.63
C LEU A 50 11.92 -4.40 7.86
N ALA A 51 12.70 -5.45 8.12
CA ALA A 51 12.51 -6.29 9.29
C ALA A 51 12.73 -5.48 10.58
N GLY A 52 13.81 -4.69 10.64
CA GLY A 52 14.06 -3.80 11.77
C GLY A 52 12.98 -2.73 11.96
N LEU A 53 12.26 -2.32 10.91
CA LEU A 53 11.09 -1.43 11.04
C LEU A 53 9.92 -2.14 11.70
N VAL A 54 9.61 -3.37 11.30
CA VAL A 54 8.51 -4.17 11.86
C VAL A 54 8.82 -4.56 13.31
N GLU A 55 10.02 -5.06 13.58
CA GLU A 55 10.47 -5.48 14.92
C GLU A 55 10.39 -4.34 15.95
N LYS A 56 10.78 -3.12 15.58
CA LYS A 56 10.66 -1.95 16.48
C LYS A 56 9.23 -1.68 16.94
N LYS A 57 8.23 -2.00 16.13
CA LYS A 57 6.80 -1.82 16.47
C LYS A 57 6.20 -3.07 17.11
N PHE A 58 6.61 -4.25 16.66
CA PHE A 58 6.10 -5.55 17.06
C PHE A 58 7.24 -6.45 17.56
N PRO A 59 7.87 -6.12 18.71
CA PRO A 59 9.13 -6.76 19.13
C PRO A 59 8.99 -8.22 19.56
N LYS A 60 7.76 -8.73 19.71
CA LYS A 60 7.48 -10.12 20.09
C LYS A 60 6.86 -10.93 18.97
N ALA A 61 6.68 -10.33 17.79
CA ALA A 61 5.96 -10.98 16.72
C ALA A 61 6.87 -11.86 15.86
N PHE A 62 6.35 -13.00 15.44
CA PHE A 62 6.97 -13.85 14.44
C PHE A 62 6.56 -13.38 13.04
N PHE A 63 7.55 -13.06 12.22
CA PHE A 63 7.35 -12.69 10.83
C PHE A 63 8.61 -12.99 10.01
N MET A 64 8.44 -13.02 8.68
CA MET A 64 9.53 -13.04 7.71
C MET A 64 9.28 -12.01 6.63
N ILE A 65 10.36 -11.40 6.13
CA ILE A 65 10.32 -10.51 4.97
C ILE A 65 11.28 -11.06 3.94
N ALA A 66 10.76 -11.41 2.77
CA ALA A 66 11.55 -11.92 1.65
C ALA A 66 11.47 -10.96 0.48
N GLU A 67 12.62 -10.66 -0.14
CA GLU A 67 12.64 -10.01 -1.45
C GLU A 67 12.02 -10.94 -2.48
N TYR A 68 11.05 -10.43 -3.25
CA TYR A 68 10.49 -11.15 -4.38
C TYR A 68 11.48 -11.08 -5.56
N LEU A 69 11.85 -12.23 -6.11
CA LEU A 69 12.72 -12.35 -7.27
C LEU A 69 11.88 -12.68 -8.53
N PRO A 70 11.72 -11.73 -9.46
CA PRO A 70 11.04 -11.99 -10.72
C PRO A 70 11.69 -13.16 -11.47
N HIS A 71 10.88 -14.01 -12.10
CA HIS A 71 11.30 -15.17 -12.91
C HIS A 71 11.82 -16.39 -12.14
N ASN A 72 11.79 -16.37 -10.80
CA ASN A 72 12.07 -17.53 -9.97
C ASN A 72 10.93 -17.75 -8.96
N SER A 73 9.70 -17.59 -9.42
CA SER A 73 8.47 -17.71 -8.64
C SER A 73 7.33 -18.08 -9.57
N ASP A 74 6.45 -18.97 -9.11
CA ASP A 74 5.27 -19.43 -9.85
C ASP A 74 4.14 -19.74 -8.85
N GLY A 75 2.92 -19.92 -9.36
CA GLY A 75 1.73 -20.22 -8.56
C GLY A 75 0.43 -19.63 -9.11
N ALA A 76 -0.65 -19.84 -8.37
CA ALA A 76 -2.01 -19.47 -8.77
C ALA A 76 -2.45 -18.09 -8.23
N LEU A 77 -1.58 -17.08 -8.26
CA LEU A 77 -1.98 -15.71 -7.93
C LEU A 77 -2.82 -15.09 -9.06
N THR A 78 -3.63 -14.09 -8.72
CA THR A 78 -4.39 -13.35 -9.72
C THR A 78 -3.46 -12.49 -10.59
N VAL A 79 -3.94 -12.08 -11.77
CA VAL A 79 -3.19 -11.18 -12.66
C VAL A 79 -2.78 -9.89 -11.95
N GLU A 80 -3.67 -9.32 -11.12
CA GLU A 80 -3.40 -8.11 -10.35
C GLU A 80 -2.24 -8.28 -9.35
N MET A 81 -2.21 -9.41 -8.63
CA MET A 81 -1.14 -9.74 -7.70
C MET A 81 0.19 -9.96 -8.42
N TRP A 82 0.17 -10.71 -9.53
CA TRP A 82 1.36 -10.91 -10.36
C TRP A 82 1.89 -9.60 -10.92
N ASP A 83 1.01 -8.71 -11.39
CA ASP A 83 1.39 -7.40 -11.87
C ASP A 83 1.99 -6.53 -10.76
N PHE A 84 1.46 -6.60 -9.53
CA PHE A 84 2.03 -5.89 -8.39
C PHE A 84 3.47 -6.31 -8.10
N LEU A 85 3.73 -7.62 -8.08
CA LEU A 85 5.05 -8.20 -7.79
C LEU A 85 6.05 -7.98 -8.93
N ASN A 86 5.62 -8.19 -10.18
CA ASN A 86 6.50 -8.11 -11.36
C ASN A 86 6.73 -6.68 -11.85
N LYS A 87 5.85 -5.72 -11.52
CA LYS A 87 5.96 -4.31 -11.93
C LYS A 87 5.92 -3.39 -10.69
N PRO A 88 6.92 -3.49 -9.79
CA PRO A 88 6.93 -2.76 -8.54
C PRO A 88 6.94 -1.25 -8.81
N LYS A 89 5.86 -0.59 -8.40
CA LYS A 89 5.65 0.85 -8.60
C LYS A 89 5.20 1.49 -7.30
N ARG A 90 5.59 2.74 -7.09
CA ARG A 90 5.06 3.57 -6.00
C ARG A 90 3.55 3.72 -6.17
N SER A 91 2.81 3.73 -5.06
CA SER A 91 1.40 4.06 -5.07
C SER A 91 1.22 5.47 -5.64
N ARG A 92 0.29 5.63 -6.59
CA ARG A 92 -0.20 6.95 -6.95
C ARG A 92 -1.01 7.44 -5.75
N LYS A 93 -0.37 8.15 -4.81
CA LYS A 93 -1.14 9.00 -3.89
C LYS A 93 -1.99 9.88 -4.80
N VAL A 94 -3.31 9.73 -4.73
CA VAL A 94 -4.22 10.66 -5.39
C VAL A 94 -3.92 12.02 -4.76
N ASP A 95 -3.21 12.87 -5.48
CA ASP A 95 -3.18 14.29 -5.19
C ASP A 95 -4.64 14.75 -5.26
N ASN A 96 -5.29 14.81 -4.10
CA ASN A 96 -6.65 15.29 -3.96
C ASN A 96 -6.68 16.83 -4.04
N LYS A 97 -5.95 17.39 -5.01
CA LYS A 97 -6.04 18.77 -5.45
C LYS A 97 -6.60 18.74 -6.86
N VAL A 98 -7.68 19.48 -7.06
CA VAL A 98 -8.41 19.65 -8.34
C VAL A 98 -9.47 18.59 -8.62
N ARG A 99 -10.55 18.61 -7.82
CA ARG A 99 -11.92 18.55 -8.35
C ARG A 99 -12.93 19.25 -7.43
N ARG A 100 -12.57 20.45 -6.94
CA ARG A 100 -13.60 21.45 -6.63
C ARG A 100 -14.19 21.90 -7.96
N LYS A 101 -15.16 21.16 -8.49
CA LYS A 101 -16.08 21.70 -9.51
C LYS A 101 -16.66 22.98 -8.90
N ARG A 102 -16.32 24.12 -9.50
CA ARG A 102 -16.99 25.40 -9.27
C ARG A 102 -18.48 25.17 -9.47
N ILE A 103 -19.23 25.12 -8.37
CA ILE A 103 -20.67 25.39 -8.43
C ILE A 103 -20.75 26.91 -8.58
N ALA A 104 -20.96 27.37 -9.81
CA ALA A 104 -21.27 28.77 -10.07
C ALA A 104 -22.65 29.06 -9.43
N PRO A 105 -22.80 30.14 -8.65
CA PRO A 105 -24.11 30.56 -8.19
C PRO A 105 -24.91 31.08 -9.39
N LYS A 106 -26.10 30.51 -9.62
CA LYS A 106 -27.10 31.11 -10.52
C LYS A 106 -27.47 32.49 -9.96
N SER A 107 -27.03 33.54 -10.64
CA SER A 107 -27.56 34.89 -10.44
C SER A 107 -29.05 34.90 -10.80
N LYS A 108 -29.91 35.18 -9.82
CA LYS A 108 -31.30 35.55 -10.06
C LYS A 108 -31.30 36.89 -10.81
N SER A 109 -31.75 36.88 -12.07
CA SER A 109 -32.11 38.09 -12.80
C SER A 109 -33.53 38.47 -12.39
N ALA A 110 -33.67 39.39 -11.43
CA ALA A 110 -34.88 40.17 -11.25
C ALA A 110 -34.81 41.35 -12.23
N ALA A 111 -35.60 41.27 -13.31
CA ALA A 111 -35.89 42.41 -14.16
C ALA A 111 -37.39 42.70 -14.03
N GLU A 112 -37.72 43.47 -12.99
CA GLU A 112 -38.89 44.35 -13.03
C GLU A 112 -38.61 45.44 -14.08
N ARG A 113 -39.42 45.46 -15.13
CA ARG A 113 -39.73 46.63 -15.96
C ARG A 113 -40.81 46.23 -16.97
N LYS A 114 -42.07 46.40 -16.56
CA LYS A 114 -43.11 47.16 -17.27
C LYS A 114 -44.44 47.04 -16.53
#